data_AF-A0A483IVI9-F1
#
_entry.id   AF-A0A483IVI9-F1
#
_cell.length_a   1.000
_cell.length_b   1.000
_cell.length_c   1.000
_cell.angle_alpha   90.00
_cell.angle_beta   90.00
_cell.angle_gamma   90.00
#
_symmetry.space_group_name_H-M   'P 1'
#
loop_
_entity.id
_entity.type
_entity.pdbx_description
1 polymer ?
#
loop_
_entity_poly.entity_id
_entity_poly.type
_entity_poly.pdbx_seq_one_letter_code
_entity_poly.pdbx_strand_id
1 'polypeptide(L)'
;MDQLSDEVMAELGFERKAFMDGYNTCPIKAMDKIQNVMAWSQGLAELSVYTQISVTHLINTGASDTAGFRLAMMSNPTKPYPSSTASAQAGQMMSILPVLGMAIKDGKTLTLNEDSPLVKKFKNEAM
;
A
#
# COMPACT_ATOMS: atom_id res chain seq x y z
N MET A 1 -11.50 5.51 11.67
CA MET A 1 -10.06 5.60 11.98
C MET A 1 -9.80 5.92 13.45
N ASP A 2 -10.77 6.48 14.17
CA ASP A 2 -10.81 6.59 15.65
C ASP A 2 -10.65 5.27 16.43
N GLN A 3 -10.45 4.15 15.73
CA GLN A 3 -10.29 2.82 16.31
C GLN A 3 -8.84 2.33 16.33
N LEU A 4 -7.90 3.02 15.66
CA LEU A 4 -6.47 2.70 15.79
C LEU A 4 -5.93 3.38 17.05
N SER A 5 -5.57 2.59 18.06
CA SER A 5 -4.92 3.10 19.26
C SER A 5 -3.55 3.70 18.92
N ASP A 6 -3.06 4.60 19.78
CA ASP A 6 -1.70 5.17 19.64
C ASP A 6 -0.63 4.08 19.66
N GLU A 7 -0.86 3.02 20.43
CA GLU A 7 0.03 1.86 20.55
C GLU A 7 0.19 1.15 19.20
N VAL A 8 -0.92 0.83 18.52
CA VAL A 8 -0.89 0.17 17.20
C VAL A 8 -0.21 1.06 16.16
N MET A 9 -0.45 2.38 16.20
CA MET A 9 0.19 3.33 15.29
C MET A 9 1.71 3.36 15.52
N ALA A 10 2.15 3.40 16.78
CA ALA A 10 3.55 3.39 17.15
C ALA A 10 4.26 2.08 16.77
N GLU A 11 3.62 0.92 16.99
CA GLU A 11 4.14 -0.39 16.57
C GLU A 11 4.36 -0.48 15.05
N LEU A 12 3.49 0.17 14.27
CA LEU A 12 3.61 0.24 12.82
C LEU A 12 4.56 1.33 12.34
N GLY A 13 5.20 2.07 13.26
CA GLY A 13 6.18 3.11 12.96
C GLY A 13 5.56 4.43 12.51
N PHE A 14 4.28 4.67 12.82
CA PHE A 14 3.57 5.88 12.45
C PHE A 14 3.57 6.91 13.57
N GLU A 15 3.92 8.15 13.23
CA GLU A 15 3.53 9.31 14.02
C GLU A 15 2.10 9.70 13.63
N ARG A 16 1.18 9.77 14.61
CA ARG A 16 -0.26 9.92 14.35
C ARG A 16 -0.55 11.14 13.48
N LYS A 17 0.02 12.30 13.80
CA LYS A 17 -0.28 13.54 13.07
C LYS A 17 0.15 13.42 11.61
N ALA A 18 1.38 12.97 11.34
CA ALA A 18 1.90 12.77 9.99
C ALA A 18 1.06 11.75 9.19
N PHE A 19 0.66 10.64 9.83
CA PHE A 19 -0.22 9.66 9.20
C PHE A 19 -1.60 10.24 8.87
N MET A 20 -2.23 10.95 9.82
CA MET A 20 -3.54 11.57 9.62
C MET A 20 -3.49 12.65 8.53
N ASP A 21 -2.44 13.46 8.50
CA ASP A 21 -2.22 14.47 7.45
C ASP A 21 -2.11 13.78 6.08
N GLY A 22 -1.30 12.73 5.95
CA GLY A 22 -1.17 11.93 4.73
C GLY A 22 -2.49 11.27 4.32
N TYR A 23 -3.20 10.65 5.26
CA TYR A 23 -4.49 10.02 5.03
C TYR A 23 -5.53 11.01 4.52
N ASN A 24 -5.64 12.19 5.12
CA ASN A 24 -6.65 13.19 4.77
C ASN A 24 -6.40 13.84 3.41
N THR A 25 -5.17 13.77 2.89
CA THR A 25 -4.84 14.25 1.53
C THR A 25 -5.15 13.23 0.44
N CYS A 26 -5.42 11.98 0.80
CA CYS A 26 -5.75 10.94 -0.17
C CYS A 26 -7.18 11.11 -0.70
N PRO A 27 -7.45 10.79 -1.98
CA PRO A 27 -8.82 10.68 -2.47
C PRO A 27 -9.63 9.66 -1.65
N ILE A 28 -10.94 9.84 -1.49
CA ILE A 28 -11.82 8.98 -0.65
C ILE A 28 -11.59 7.48 -0.93
N LYS A 29 -11.58 7.06 -2.20
CA LYS A 29 -11.36 5.65 -2.56
C LYS A 29 -9.96 5.11 -2.20
N ALA A 30 -8.97 5.98 -2.06
CA ALA A 30 -7.64 5.62 -1.59
C ALA A 30 -7.61 5.53 -0.05
N MET A 31 -8.42 6.31 0.65
CA MET A 31 -8.60 6.19 2.11
C MET A 31 -9.15 4.81 2.51
N ASP A 32 -10.16 4.29 1.79
CA ASP A 32 -10.72 2.95 2.04
C ASP A 32 -9.65 1.85 1.96
N LYS A 33 -8.66 2.02 1.07
CA LYS A 33 -7.54 1.09 0.95
C LYS A 33 -6.56 1.19 2.11
N ILE A 34 -6.28 2.40 2.58
CA ILE A 34 -5.47 2.57 3.79
C ILE A 34 -6.16 1.85 4.95
N GLN A 35 -7.46 2.03 5.12
CA GLN A 35 -8.23 1.31 6.15
C GLN A 35 -8.15 -0.22 5.98
N ASN A 36 -8.24 -0.74 4.75
CA ASN A 36 -8.07 -2.17 4.49
C ASN A 36 -6.67 -2.68 4.88
N VAL A 37 -5.61 -1.93 4.59
CA VAL A 37 -4.23 -2.29 5.01
C VAL A 37 -4.11 -2.28 6.53
N MET A 38 -4.68 -1.29 7.21
CA MET A 38 -4.65 -1.20 8.67
C MET A 38 -5.52 -2.27 9.36
N ALA A 39 -6.63 -2.68 8.75
CA ALA A 39 -7.42 -3.81 9.24
C ALA A 39 -6.65 -5.13 9.06
N TRP A 40 -5.99 -5.32 7.91
CA TRP A 40 -5.13 -6.47 7.66
C TRP A 40 -3.94 -6.53 8.61
N SER A 41 -3.30 -5.39 8.93
CA SER A 41 -2.15 -5.38 9.85
C SER A 41 -2.51 -5.89 11.24
N GLN A 42 -3.78 -5.78 11.63
CA GLN A 42 -4.35 -6.27 12.89
C GLN A 42 -5.04 -7.65 12.76
N GLY A 43 -4.99 -8.31 11.60
CA GLY A 43 -5.66 -9.59 11.36
C GLY A 43 -7.19 -9.51 11.31
N LEU A 44 -7.75 -8.31 11.09
CA LEU A 44 -9.20 -8.07 11.07
C LEU A 44 -9.81 -8.20 9.67
N ALA A 45 -8.99 -8.20 8.63
CA ALA A 45 -9.44 -8.30 7.24
C ALA A 45 -8.37 -8.90 6.33
N GLU A 46 -8.81 -9.48 5.21
CA GLU A 46 -7.94 -9.85 4.11
C GLU A 46 -7.45 -8.63 3.35
N LEU A 47 -6.21 -8.68 2.90
CA LEU A 47 -5.65 -7.59 2.10
C LEU A 47 -6.26 -7.58 0.70
N SER A 48 -6.57 -6.40 0.16
CA SER A 48 -7.05 -6.28 -1.22
C SER A 48 -6.04 -6.87 -2.21
N VAL A 49 -6.53 -7.69 -3.14
CA VAL A 49 -5.70 -8.32 -4.20
C VAL A 49 -4.87 -7.31 -5.00
N TYR A 50 -5.39 -6.10 -5.25
CA TYR A 50 -4.64 -5.05 -5.96
C TYR A 50 -3.45 -4.55 -5.13
N THR A 51 -3.63 -4.45 -3.81
CA THR A 51 -2.55 -4.08 -2.89
C THR A 51 -1.54 -5.21 -2.81
N GLN A 52 -1.98 -6.46 -2.69
CA GLN A 52 -1.09 -7.64 -2.71
C GLN A 52 -0.20 -7.65 -3.96
N ILE A 53 -0.79 -7.59 -5.16
CA ILE A 53 -0.04 -7.58 -6.43
C ILE A 53 0.98 -6.43 -6.47
N SER A 54 0.58 -5.24 -6.02
CA SER A 54 1.43 -4.05 -6.10
C SER A 54 2.59 -4.10 -5.12
N VAL A 55 2.32 -4.50 -3.87
CA VAL A 55 3.36 -4.62 -2.83
C VAL A 55 4.32 -5.74 -3.19
N THR A 56 3.84 -6.90 -3.66
CA THR A 56 4.69 -7.98 -4.16
C THR A 56 5.57 -7.52 -5.32
N HIS A 57 5.01 -6.78 -6.28
CA HIS A 57 5.79 -6.19 -7.37
C HIS A 57 6.88 -5.26 -6.84
N LEU A 58 6.53 -4.32 -5.95
CA LEU A 58 7.48 -3.36 -5.38
C LEU A 58 8.60 -4.06 -4.58
N ILE A 59 8.27 -5.13 -3.84
CA ILE A 59 9.25 -5.93 -3.11
C ILE A 59 10.22 -6.61 -4.09
N ASN A 60 9.70 -7.20 -5.16
CA ASN A 60 10.53 -7.92 -6.12
C ASN A 60 11.41 -7.00 -6.96
N THR A 61 10.97 -5.76 -7.25
CA THR A 61 11.72 -4.81 -8.09
C THR A 61 12.53 -3.79 -7.28
N GLY A 62 12.27 -3.62 -5.99
CA GLY A 62 12.84 -2.59 -5.12
C GLY A 62 12.29 -1.18 -5.37
N ALA A 63 11.86 -0.87 -6.60
CA ALA A 63 11.20 0.38 -6.95
C ALA A 63 10.16 0.18 -8.07
N SER A 64 9.14 1.05 -8.12
CA SER A 64 8.12 1.03 -9.15
C SER A 64 7.47 2.41 -9.34
N ASP A 65 6.81 2.60 -10.47
CA ASP A 65 6.00 3.78 -10.79
C ASP A 65 4.57 3.36 -11.17
N THR A 66 3.73 4.32 -11.57
CA THR A 66 2.36 4.04 -12.00
C THR A 66 2.30 3.01 -13.14
N ALA A 67 3.26 3.03 -14.08
CA ALA A 67 3.26 2.12 -15.22
C ALA A 67 3.67 0.70 -14.78
N GLY A 68 4.64 0.58 -13.87
CA GLY A 68 5.06 -0.68 -13.27
C GLY A 68 3.92 -1.37 -12.52
N PHE A 69 3.24 -0.67 -11.61
CA PHE A 69 2.06 -1.23 -10.91
C PHE A 69 0.93 -1.63 -11.86
N ARG A 70 0.65 -0.79 -12.87
CA ARG A 70 -0.36 -1.10 -13.88
C ARG A 70 -0.01 -2.38 -14.62
N LEU A 71 1.24 -2.53 -15.04
CA LEU A 71 1.70 -3.72 -15.75
C LEU A 71 1.62 -4.96 -14.84
N ALA A 72 2.04 -4.86 -13.57
CA ALA A 72 1.94 -5.96 -12.62
C ALA A 72 0.50 -6.49 -12.46
N MET A 73 -0.50 -5.60 -12.40
CA MET A 73 -1.91 -6.01 -12.36
C MET A 73 -2.41 -6.59 -13.69
N MET A 74 -2.01 -6.00 -14.81
CA MET A 74 -2.39 -6.50 -16.14
C MET A 74 -1.76 -7.86 -16.45
N SER A 75 -0.61 -8.16 -15.87
CA SER A 75 0.14 -9.41 -16.05
C SER A 75 -0.08 -10.41 -14.91
N ASN A 76 -1.04 -10.17 -14.01
CA ASN A 76 -1.32 -11.09 -12.91
C ASN A 76 -1.76 -12.48 -13.45
N PRO A 77 -1.02 -13.57 -13.15
CA PRO A 77 -1.22 -14.86 -13.80
C PRO A 77 -2.55 -15.52 -13.46
N THR A 78 -3.11 -15.27 -12.27
CA THR A 78 -4.39 -15.84 -11.85
C THR A 78 -5.57 -15.14 -12.51
N LYS A 79 -5.47 -13.81 -12.68
CA LYS A 79 -6.51 -12.97 -13.27
C LYS A 79 -5.91 -11.65 -13.75
N PRO A 80 -5.61 -11.52 -15.06
CA PRO A 80 -5.25 -10.25 -15.68
C PRO A 80 -6.36 -9.22 -15.49
N TYR A 81 -6.01 -8.02 -15.04
CA TYR A 81 -6.98 -6.93 -14.87
C TYR A 81 -7.04 -6.02 -16.11
N PRO A 82 -8.23 -5.50 -16.48
CA PRO A 82 -8.36 -4.53 -17.57
C PRO A 82 -7.51 -3.28 -17.32
N SER A 83 -6.98 -2.69 -18.40
CA SER A 83 -6.13 -1.49 -18.34
C SER A 83 -6.77 -0.32 -17.58
N SER A 84 -8.09 -0.14 -17.70
CA SER A 84 -8.83 0.90 -16.97
C SER A 84 -8.80 0.68 -15.45
N THR A 85 -9.06 -0.55 -15.00
CA THR A 85 -8.97 -0.95 -13.59
C THR A 85 -7.54 -0.82 -13.09
N ALA A 86 -6.58 -1.40 -13.81
CA ALA A 86 -5.17 -1.38 -13.43
C ALA A 86 -4.61 0.06 -13.32
N SER A 87 -4.98 0.95 -14.24
CA SER A 87 -4.55 2.36 -14.20
C SER A 87 -5.12 3.10 -12.97
N ALA A 88 -6.40 2.90 -12.66
CA ALA A 88 -7.02 3.52 -11.49
C ALA A 88 -6.40 3.01 -10.18
N GLN A 89 -6.17 1.70 -10.09
CA GLN A 89 -5.56 1.07 -8.92
C GLN A 89 -4.09 1.47 -8.74
N ALA A 90 -3.30 1.51 -9.81
CA ALA A 90 -1.91 1.96 -9.78
C ALA A 90 -1.79 3.41 -9.26
N GLY A 91 -2.65 4.32 -9.73
CA GLY A 91 -2.69 5.69 -9.21
C GLY A 91 -2.98 5.75 -7.71
N GLN A 92 -3.86 4.88 -7.21
CA GLN A 92 -4.13 4.77 -5.77
C GLN A 92 -2.91 4.25 -5.00
N MET A 93 -2.17 3.26 -5.52
CA MET A 93 -0.94 2.74 -4.89
C MET A 93 0.13 3.82 -4.74
N MET A 94 0.29 4.67 -5.76
CA MET A 94 1.22 5.81 -5.73
C MET A 94 0.90 6.87 -4.65
N SER A 95 -0.32 6.86 -4.13
CA SER A 95 -0.75 7.74 -3.04
C SER A 95 -0.66 7.06 -1.68
N ILE A 96 -1.10 5.80 -1.56
CA ILE A 96 -1.25 5.17 -0.25
C ILE A 96 0.03 4.55 0.30
N LEU A 97 0.91 3.99 -0.54
CA LEU A 97 2.09 3.26 -0.07
C LEU A 97 3.08 4.15 0.72
N PRO A 98 3.29 5.43 0.35
CA PRO A 98 4.06 6.37 1.17
C PRO A 98 3.38 6.70 2.50
N VAL A 99 2.06 6.88 2.51
CA VAL A 99 1.29 7.17 3.74
C VAL A 99 1.37 6.00 4.71
N LEU A 100 1.33 4.78 4.19
CA LEU A 100 1.53 3.54 4.93
C LEU A 100 3.01 3.28 5.29
N GLY A 101 3.93 4.20 4.94
CA GLY A 101 5.35 4.04 5.22
C GLY A 101 6.00 2.82 4.55
N MET A 102 5.32 2.17 3.60
CA MET A 102 5.80 0.99 2.88
C MET A 102 6.74 1.36 1.73
N ALA A 103 6.72 2.63 1.32
CA ALA A 103 7.56 3.15 0.25
C ALA A 103 7.97 4.59 0.50
N ILE A 104 9.10 5.00 -0.06
CA ILE A 104 9.56 6.39 -0.12
C ILE A 104 9.26 6.90 -1.53
N LYS A 105 8.60 8.06 -1.61
CA LYS A 105 8.26 8.68 -2.90
C LYS A 105 9.31 9.70 -3.31
N ASP A 106 9.89 9.50 -4.47
CA ASP A 106 10.76 10.47 -5.15
C ASP A 106 10.21 10.76 -6.55
N GLY A 107 9.66 11.97 -6.71
CA GLY A 107 8.96 12.38 -7.94
C GLY A 107 7.83 11.42 -8.32
N LYS A 108 8.04 10.64 -9.39
CA LYS A 108 7.07 9.68 -9.95
C LYS A 108 7.38 8.23 -9.58
N THR A 109 8.41 8.00 -8.77
CA THR A 109 8.88 6.67 -8.39
C THR A 109 8.61 6.42 -6.91
N LEU A 110 8.23 5.20 -6.58
CA LEU A 110 8.22 4.66 -5.23
C LEU A 110 9.37 3.69 -5.08
N THR A 111 10.17 3.86 -4.05
CA THR A 111 11.20 2.90 -3.63
C THR A 111 10.72 2.20 -2.37
N LEU A 112 10.87 0.89 -2.29
CA LEU A 112 10.48 0.09 -1.13
C LEU A 112 11.16 0.61 0.15
N ASN A 113 10.40 0.71 1.23
CA ASN A 113 10.96 0.91 2.56
C ASN A 113 11.12 -0.44 3.26
N GLU A 114 12.33 -1.02 3.20
CA GLU A 114 12.65 -2.31 3.81
C GLU A 114 12.49 -2.33 5.34
N ASP A 115 12.60 -1.17 5.98
CA ASP A 115 12.46 -1.06 7.43
C ASP A 115 11.01 -1.03 7.91
N SER A 116 10.06 -0.83 7.00
CA SER A 116 8.63 -0.73 7.30
C SER A 116 8.10 -1.98 8.02
N PRO A 117 7.47 -1.84 9.20
CA PRO A 117 6.81 -2.95 9.88
C PRO A 117 5.75 -3.63 9.01
N LEU A 118 5.02 -2.86 8.19
CA LEU A 118 4.04 -3.40 7.25
C LEU A 118 4.68 -4.21 6.12
N VAL A 119 5.83 -3.79 5.59
CA VAL A 119 6.57 -4.57 4.58
C VAL A 119 7.08 -5.88 5.19
N LYS A 120 7.63 -5.83 6.41
CA LYS A 120 8.09 -7.02 7.15
C LYS A 120 6.94 -8.01 7.40
N LYS A 121 5.79 -7.51 7.85
CA LYS A 121 4.58 -8.32 8.02
C LYS A 121 4.13 -8.93 6.69
N PHE A 122 4.11 -8.14 5.62
CA PHE A 122 3.65 -8.59 4.30
C PHE A 122 4.52 -9.74 3.76
N LYS A 123 5.84 -9.63 3.88
CA LYS A 123 6.78 -10.69 3.48
C LYS A 123 6.57 -12.00 4.24
N ASN A 124 6.07 -11.95 5.47
CA ASN A 124 5.86 -13.13 6.32
C ASN A 124 4.50 -13.81 6.10
N GLU A 125 3.47 -13.04 5.72
CA GLU A 125 2.07 -13.50 5.76
C GLU A 125 1.35 -13.49 4.41
N ALA A 126 1.85 -12.76 3.41
CA ALA A 126 1.13 -12.49 2.16
C ALA A 126 1.95 -12.71 0.87
N MET A 127 3.22 -13.10 1.00
CA MET A 127 4.08 -13.57 -0.10
C MET A 127 4.34 -15.07 0.04
#